data_AF-A0A3N5R9W5-F1
#
_entry.id   AF-A0A3N5R9W5-F1
#
_cell.length_a   1.000
_cell.length_b   1.000
_cell.length_c   1.000
_cell.angle_alpha   90.00
_cell.angle_beta   90.00
_cell.angle_gamma   90.00
#
_symmetry.space_group_name_H-M   'P 1'
#
loop_
_entity.id
_entity.type
_entity.pdbx_description
1 polymer ?
#
loop_
_entity_poly.entity_id
_entity_poly.type
_entity_poly.pdbx_seq_one_letter_code
_entity_poly.pdbx_strand_id
1 'polypeptide(L)'
;MPRLTEQEQQEIVRFIEADRPLPEKYRFLLFEDKREVELVWNGKTSEICNIVLPFQVIEQVDEPRAEKPSDTARQLSLFDLDARGRQLKGWTNKLIWGDNKLILSSLKNGPLREEIEKKGGLKLIYIDPPFDLGADFSMDIEIG
;
A
#
# COMPACT_ATOMS: atom_id res chain seq x y z
N MET A 1 -4.39 34.85 14.50
CA MET A 1 -3.81 34.17 13.33
C MET A 1 -3.00 35.21 12.57
N PRO A 2 -1.78 34.92 12.12
CA PRO A 2 -1.09 35.82 11.20
C PRO A 2 -2.00 36.03 9.97
N ARG A 3 -2.27 37.27 9.62
CA ARG A 3 -3.09 37.66 8.46
C ARG A 3 -2.17 38.35 7.47
N LEU A 4 -2.36 38.08 6.18
CA LEU A 4 -1.66 38.78 5.11
C LEU A 4 -1.92 40.29 5.23
N THR A 5 -0.85 41.07 5.18
CA THR A 5 -0.93 42.53 5.03
C THR A 5 -1.50 42.89 3.65
N GLU A 6 -2.01 44.10 3.50
CA GLU A 6 -2.53 44.57 2.19
C GLU A 6 -1.47 44.53 1.09
N GLN A 7 -0.22 44.82 1.44
CA GLN A 7 0.91 44.75 0.51
C GLN A 7 1.17 43.32 0.04
N GLU A 8 1.14 42.34 0.95
CA GLU A 8 1.32 40.93 0.63
C GLU A 8 0.18 40.40 -0.24
N GLN A 9 -1.06 40.83 0.02
CA GLN A 9 -2.21 40.48 -0.84
C GLN A 9 -2.02 41.01 -2.26
N GLN A 10 -1.61 42.26 -2.42
CA GLN A 10 -1.32 42.84 -3.74
C GLN A 10 -0.15 42.14 -4.44
N GLU A 11 0.89 41.76 -3.70
CA GLU A 11 2.02 41.00 -4.24
C GLU A 11 1.56 39.64 -4.78
N ILE A 12 0.78 38.88 -4.01
CA ILE A 12 0.21 37.58 -4.42
C ILE A 12 -0.62 37.72 -5.69
N VAL A 13 -1.50 38.73 -5.76
CA VAL A 13 -2.33 39.00 -6.94
C VAL A 13 -1.46 39.23 -8.18
N ARG A 14 -0.38 40.02 -8.08
CA ARG A 14 0.54 40.26 -9.20
C ARG A 14 1.24 38.99 -9.69
N PHE A 15 1.59 38.07 -8.79
CA PHE A 15 2.17 36.78 -9.19
C PHE A 15 1.17 35.93 -9.98
N ILE A 16 -0.08 35.87 -9.51
CA ILE A 16 -1.17 35.12 -10.16
C ILE A 16 -1.49 35.72 -11.54
N GLU A 17 -1.62 37.05 -11.63
CA GLU A 17 -1.88 37.74 -12.91
C GLU A 17 -0.74 37.57 -13.93
N ALA A 18 0.50 37.47 -13.45
CA ALA A 18 1.68 37.25 -14.29
C ALA A 18 1.91 35.78 -14.65
N ASP A 19 1.04 34.87 -14.21
CA ASP A 19 1.18 33.41 -14.33
C ASP A 19 2.55 32.91 -13.81
N ARG A 20 2.98 33.49 -12.68
CA ARG A 20 4.25 33.16 -12.01
C ARG A 20 3.98 32.40 -10.71
N PRO A 21 4.86 31.44 -10.35
CA PRO A 21 4.73 30.73 -9.09
C PRO A 21 4.88 31.69 -7.89
N LEU A 22 4.07 31.47 -6.86
CA LEU A 22 4.13 32.25 -5.63
C LEU A 22 5.42 31.94 -4.84
N PRO A 23 6.04 32.96 -4.22
CA PRO A 23 7.14 32.74 -3.29
C PRO A 23 6.77 31.83 -2.11
N GLU A 24 7.72 30.99 -1.67
CA GLU A 24 7.51 29.98 -0.62
C GLU A 24 7.03 30.58 0.72
N LYS A 25 7.40 31.84 1.01
CA LYS A 25 6.95 32.59 2.20
C LYS A 25 5.42 32.61 2.38
N TYR A 26 4.65 32.51 1.29
CA TYR A 26 3.18 32.52 1.33
C TYR A 26 2.55 31.15 1.56
N ARG A 27 3.31 30.05 1.42
CA ARG A 27 2.81 28.67 1.58
C ARG A 27 2.10 28.48 2.92
N PHE A 28 2.63 29.09 3.99
CA PHE A 28 2.10 28.95 5.35
C PHE A 28 1.09 30.05 5.75
N LEU A 29 0.83 31.02 4.86
CA LEU A 29 -0.08 32.15 5.11
C LEU A 29 -1.41 32.01 4.35
N LEU A 30 -1.42 31.27 3.24
CA LEU A 30 -2.56 31.14 2.34
C LEU A 30 -3.54 30.00 2.70
N PHE A 31 -3.06 28.96 3.37
CA PHE A 31 -3.88 27.78 3.70
C PHE A 31 -4.23 27.75 5.19
N GLU A 32 -5.48 27.41 5.48
CA GLU A 32 -6.04 27.38 6.85
C GLU A 32 -5.38 26.29 7.73
N ASP A 33 -4.85 25.24 7.09
CA ASP A 33 -4.21 24.12 7.78
C ASP A 33 -2.90 24.54 8.46
N LYS A 34 -2.95 24.47 9.79
CA LYS A 34 -1.87 24.87 10.68
C LYS A 34 -0.80 23.78 10.79
N ARG A 35 0.45 24.21 10.64
CA ARG A 35 1.64 23.73 11.37
C ARG A 35 1.72 22.20 11.55
N GLU A 36 2.19 21.51 10.52
CA GLU A 36 2.85 20.23 10.70
C GLU A 36 4.31 20.34 10.24
N VAL A 37 5.20 19.63 10.93
CA VAL A 37 6.55 19.41 10.41
C VAL A 37 6.39 18.46 9.23
N GLU A 38 6.50 19.01 8.01
CA GLU A 38 6.40 18.23 6.78
C GLU A 38 7.80 17.91 6.25
N LEU A 39 8.10 16.62 6.05
CA LEU A 39 9.28 16.23 5.28
C LEU A 39 8.98 16.46 3.79
N VAL A 40 9.72 17.36 3.15
CA VAL A 40 9.57 17.68 1.73
C VAL A 40 10.80 17.17 0.98
N TRP A 41 10.58 16.55 -0.19
CA TRP A 41 11.64 16.11 -1.10
C TRP A 41 11.16 16.25 -2.54
N ASN A 42 12.11 16.28 -3.48
CA ASN A 42 11.80 16.38 -4.91
C ASN A 42 10.99 15.14 -5.36
N GLY A 43 9.86 15.37 -6.03
CA GLY A 43 8.97 14.30 -6.48
C GLY A 43 7.98 13.79 -5.42
N LYS A 44 7.95 14.37 -4.22
CA LYS A 44 6.88 14.10 -3.25
C LYS A 44 5.53 14.48 -3.86
N THR A 45 4.62 13.51 -3.97
CA THR A 45 3.24 13.71 -4.45
C THR A 45 2.24 13.34 -3.36
N SER A 46 1.11 14.04 -3.33
CA SER A 46 -0.06 13.70 -2.50
C SER A 46 -1.04 12.78 -3.23
N GLU A 47 -0.74 12.38 -4.46
CA GLU A 47 -1.58 11.48 -5.24
C GLU A 47 -1.63 10.08 -4.62
N ILE A 48 -2.84 9.65 -4.28
CA ILE A 48 -3.10 8.32 -3.75
C ILE A 48 -3.58 7.42 -4.90
N CYS A 49 -2.97 6.24 -5.03
CA CYS A 49 -3.45 5.24 -5.98
C CYS A 49 -4.80 4.68 -5.51
N ASN A 50 -5.82 4.81 -6.36
CA ASN A 50 -7.17 4.31 -6.11
C ASN A 50 -7.67 3.44 -7.28
N ILE A 51 -6.79 2.55 -7.74
CA ILE A 51 -7.10 1.58 -8.80
C ILE A 51 -7.64 0.30 -8.14
N VAL A 52 -8.73 -0.24 -8.67
CA VAL A 52 -9.30 -1.52 -8.26
C VAL A 52 -9.13 -2.51 -9.40
N LEU A 53 -8.34 -3.56 -9.15
CA LEU A 53 -8.13 -4.67 -10.06
C LEU A 53 -8.87 -5.93 -9.55
N PRO A 54 -9.42 -6.76 -10.45
CA PRO A 54 -9.98 -8.05 -10.07
C PRO A 54 -8.85 -9.01 -9.65
N PHE A 55 -9.08 -9.81 -8.61
CA PHE A 55 -8.19 -10.90 -8.24
C PHE A 55 -8.55 -12.16 -9.03
N GLN A 56 -7.63 -12.61 -9.88
CA GLN A 56 -7.74 -13.90 -10.54
C GLN A 56 -7.03 -14.96 -9.69
N VAL A 57 -7.74 -16.03 -9.35
CA VAL A 57 -7.13 -17.20 -8.69
C VAL A 57 -6.59 -18.11 -9.76
N ILE A 58 -5.26 -18.28 -9.78
CA ILE A 58 -4.56 -19.13 -10.76
C ILE A 58 -4.47 -20.57 -10.25
N GLU A 59 -4.20 -20.73 -8.95
CA GLU A 59 -4.02 -22.03 -8.30
C GLU A 59 -4.56 -21.97 -6.87
N GLN A 60 -5.11 -23.09 -6.40
CA GLN A 60 -5.44 -23.31 -5.00
C GLN A 60 -4.65 -24.53 -4.52
N VAL A 61 -3.67 -24.30 -3.65
CA VAL A 61 -2.83 -25.35 -3.08
C VAL A 61 -3.48 -25.85 -1.80
N ASP A 62 -4.18 -26.99 -1.89
CA ASP A 62 -4.95 -27.56 -0.78
C ASP A 62 -4.15 -28.57 0.08
N GLU A 63 -2.88 -28.86 -0.25
CA GLU A 63 -2.10 -29.89 0.44
C GLU A 63 -1.16 -29.32 1.52
N PRO A 64 -1.21 -29.83 2.76
CA PRO A 64 -0.14 -29.60 3.71
C PRO A 64 1.10 -30.39 3.22
N ARG A 65 2.16 -29.68 2.82
CA ARG A 65 3.47 -30.30 2.55
C ARG A 65 4.01 -30.91 3.85
N ALA A 66 3.66 -32.16 4.13
CA ALA A 66 4.25 -32.93 5.20
C ALA A 66 5.48 -33.64 4.65
N GLU A 67 6.68 -33.13 4.96
CA GLU A 67 7.92 -33.85 4.64
C GLU A 67 8.07 -35.14 5.48
N LYS A 68 7.35 -35.23 6.60
CA LYS A 68 7.34 -36.41 7.49
C LYS A 68 5.92 -36.74 7.97
N PRO A 69 5.53 -38.03 8.02
CA PRO A 69 4.21 -38.46 8.50
C PRO A 69 3.88 -38.05 9.96
N SER A 70 4.91 -37.76 10.77
CA SER A 70 4.76 -37.32 12.16
C SER A 70 4.25 -35.90 12.32
N ASP A 71 4.46 -35.04 11.32
CA ASP A 71 4.07 -33.63 11.36
C ASP A 71 2.60 -33.43 10.92
N THR A 72 2.07 -34.37 10.13
CA THR A 72 0.70 -34.37 9.63
C THR A 72 -0.32 -34.40 10.79
N ALA A 73 -0.07 -35.19 11.83
CA ALA A 73 -1.00 -35.38 12.95
C ALA A 73 -1.17 -34.12 13.83
N ARG A 74 -0.13 -33.30 13.96
CA ARG A 74 -0.19 -32.02 14.69
C ARG A 74 -0.70 -30.87 13.83
N GLN A 75 -0.47 -30.92 12.52
CA GLN A 75 -0.89 -29.86 11.60
C GLN A 75 -2.38 -29.97 11.23
N LEU A 76 -2.95 -31.18 11.22
CA LEU A 76 -4.39 -31.44 11.04
C LEU A 76 -5.29 -30.74 12.07
N SER A 77 -4.79 -30.40 13.26
CA SER A 77 -5.59 -29.69 14.27
C SER A 77 -5.55 -28.16 14.12
N LEU A 78 -4.64 -27.63 13.30
CA LEU A 78 -4.46 -26.19 13.09
C LEU A 78 -5.04 -25.70 11.76
N PHE A 79 -5.27 -26.62 10.81
CA PHE A 79 -5.91 -26.34 9.54
C PHE A 79 -7.22 -27.11 9.46
N ASP A 80 -8.32 -26.38 9.29
CA ASP A 80 -9.67 -26.91 9.03
C ASP A 80 -9.69 -27.69 7.70
N LEU A 81 -9.27 -28.95 7.74
CA LEU A 81 -9.28 -29.90 6.61
C LEU A 81 -10.53 -30.79 6.69
N ASP A 82 -11.22 -31.01 5.57
CA ASP A 82 -12.36 -31.93 5.52
C ASP A 82 -11.89 -33.40 5.70
N ALA A 83 -12.82 -34.33 5.94
CA ALA A 83 -12.52 -35.76 6.11
C ALA A 83 -11.83 -36.41 4.87
N ARG A 84 -11.63 -35.66 3.78
CA ARG A 84 -10.94 -36.06 2.55
C ARG A 84 -9.59 -35.35 2.38
N GLY A 85 -9.12 -34.62 3.39
CA GLY A 85 -7.84 -33.92 3.36
C GLY A 85 -7.82 -32.66 2.50
N ARG A 86 -8.99 -32.15 2.08
CA ARG A 86 -9.09 -30.91 1.31
C ARG A 86 -9.31 -29.72 2.24
N GLN A 87 -8.67 -28.60 1.92
CA GLN A 87 -8.90 -27.35 2.62
C GLN A 87 -10.39 -26.96 2.52
N LEU A 88 -11.00 -26.67 3.67
CA LEU A 88 -12.41 -26.25 3.70
C LEU A 88 -12.57 -24.95 2.90
N LYS A 89 -13.49 -24.95 1.93
CA LYS A 89 -13.86 -23.77 1.14
C LYS A 89 -14.12 -22.58 2.06
N GLY A 90 -13.46 -21.44 1.84
CA GLY A 90 -13.68 -20.25 2.66
C GLY A 90 -12.47 -19.32 2.72
N TRP A 91 -12.32 -18.67 3.88
CA TRP A 91 -11.23 -17.72 4.14
C TRP A 91 -9.95 -18.45 4.51
N THR A 92 -8.96 -18.38 3.63
CA THR A 92 -7.68 -19.07 3.73
C THR A 92 -6.52 -18.12 3.50
N ASN A 93 -5.29 -18.61 3.70
CA ASN A 93 -4.08 -17.87 3.35
C ASN A 93 -4.05 -17.59 1.84
N LYS A 94 -3.69 -16.36 1.47
CA LYS A 94 -3.61 -15.94 0.06
C LYS A 94 -2.19 -15.53 -0.28
N LEU A 95 -1.66 -16.09 -1.36
CA LEU A 95 -0.46 -15.58 -2.04
C LEU A 95 -0.94 -14.79 -3.26
N ILE A 96 -0.51 -13.54 -3.37
CA ILE A 96 -0.91 -12.62 -4.44
C ILE A 96 0.35 -12.18 -5.18
N TRP A 97 0.35 -12.30 -6.51
CA TRP A 97 1.47 -11.92 -7.37
C TRP A 97 1.16 -10.65 -8.16
N GLY A 98 2.10 -9.70 -8.19
CA GLY A 98 1.98 -8.44 -8.94
C GLY A 98 2.61 -7.24 -8.24
N ASP A 99 2.40 -6.05 -8.81
CA ASP A 99 2.84 -4.78 -8.23
C ASP A 99 2.11 -4.49 -6.90
N ASN A 100 2.90 -4.22 -5.85
CA ASN A 100 2.37 -4.06 -4.50
C ASN A 100 1.45 -2.84 -4.34
N LYS A 101 1.70 -1.73 -5.04
CA LYS A 101 0.89 -0.50 -4.98
C LYS A 101 -0.51 -0.77 -5.53
N LEU A 102 -0.60 -1.47 -6.66
CA LEU A 102 -1.88 -1.84 -7.27
C LEU A 102 -2.64 -2.89 -6.46
N ILE A 103 -1.94 -3.90 -5.92
CA ILE A 103 -2.53 -4.92 -5.05
C ILE A 103 -3.12 -4.27 -3.80
N LEU A 104 -2.35 -3.44 -3.10
CA LEU A 104 -2.79 -2.80 -1.86
C LEU A 104 -3.96 -1.84 -2.12
N SER A 105 -3.94 -1.09 -3.22
CA SER A 105 -5.08 -0.26 -3.64
C SER A 105 -6.34 -1.11 -3.86
N SER A 106 -6.20 -2.27 -4.49
CA SER A 106 -7.32 -3.21 -4.74
C SER A 106 -7.80 -3.92 -3.48
N LEU A 107 -6.93 -4.25 -2.53
CA LEU A 107 -7.32 -4.82 -1.23
C LEU A 107 -8.07 -3.80 -0.37
N LYS A 108 -7.70 -2.51 -0.49
CA LYS A 108 -8.33 -1.42 0.27
C LYS A 108 -9.72 -1.08 -0.25
N ASN A 109 -9.89 -0.99 -1.57
CA ASN A 109 -11.09 -0.44 -2.20
C ASN A 109 -11.88 -1.45 -3.05
N GLY A 110 -11.37 -2.67 -3.22
CA GLY A 110 -11.93 -3.70 -4.08
C GLY A 110 -12.71 -4.79 -3.35
N PRO A 111 -13.08 -5.88 -4.05
CA PRO A 111 -14.05 -6.86 -3.58
C PRO A 111 -13.61 -7.63 -2.33
N LEU A 112 -12.32 -7.87 -2.14
CA LEU A 112 -11.80 -8.57 -0.96
C LEU A 112 -11.88 -7.72 0.32
N ARG A 113 -12.10 -6.41 0.22
CA ARG A 113 -12.18 -5.50 1.37
C ARG A 113 -13.25 -5.95 2.37
N GLU A 114 -14.45 -6.26 1.90
CA GLU A 114 -15.55 -6.66 2.77
C GLU A 114 -15.27 -8.00 3.47
N GLU A 115 -14.63 -8.94 2.77
CA GLU A 115 -14.24 -10.23 3.36
C GLU A 115 -13.20 -10.06 4.46
N ILE A 116 -12.19 -9.20 4.23
CA ILE A 116 -11.17 -8.84 5.23
C ILE A 116 -11.84 -8.26 6.48
N GLU A 117 -12.75 -7.30 6.32
CA GLU A 117 -13.46 -6.67 7.44
C GLU A 117 -14.36 -7.67 8.19
N LYS A 118 -15.10 -8.52 7.47
CA LYS A 118 -15.91 -9.61 8.07
C LYS A 118 -15.06 -10.60 8.88
N LYS A 119 -13.76 -10.70 8.59
CA LYS A 119 -12.79 -11.56 9.31
C LYS A 119 -12.01 -10.83 10.39
N GLY A 120 -12.40 -9.59 10.71
CA GLY A 120 -11.81 -8.79 11.78
C GLY A 120 -10.62 -7.93 11.35
N GLY A 121 -10.46 -7.69 10.05
CA GLY A 121 -9.47 -6.76 9.51
C GLY A 121 -8.03 -7.29 9.51
N LEU A 122 -7.10 -6.40 9.18
CA LEU A 122 -5.67 -6.67 9.25
C LEU A 122 -5.14 -6.37 10.67
N LYS A 123 -4.48 -7.35 11.28
CA LYS A 123 -3.94 -7.23 12.65
C LYS A 123 -2.45 -6.91 12.71
N LEU A 124 -1.70 -7.36 11.71
CA LEU A 124 -0.26 -7.21 11.63
C LEU A 124 0.13 -7.07 10.15
N ILE A 125 1.03 -6.13 9.88
CA ILE A 125 1.69 -5.98 8.58
C ILE A 125 3.19 -6.06 8.86
N TYR A 126 3.86 -7.01 8.23
CA TYR A 126 5.30 -7.11 8.22
C TYR A 126 5.78 -6.87 6.78
N ILE A 127 6.74 -5.96 6.62
CA ILE A 127 7.39 -5.67 5.35
C ILE A 127 8.90 -5.59 5.57
N ASP A 128 9.64 -6.03 4.56
CA ASP A 128 11.09 -5.88 4.48
C ASP A 128 11.41 -5.20 3.13
N PRO A 129 11.18 -3.87 3.02
CA PRO A 129 11.43 -3.16 1.78
C PRO A 129 12.94 -3.08 1.49
N PRO A 130 13.36 -2.87 0.23
CA PRO A 130 14.77 -2.69 -0.08
C PRO A 130 15.33 -1.48 0.68
N PHE A 131 16.52 -1.65 1.26
CA PHE A 131 17.24 -0.57 1.95
C PHE A 131 18.09 0.19 0.94
N ASP A 132 18.01 1.53 0.97
CA ASP A 132 18.85 2.41 0.16
C ASP A 132 20.28 2.47 0.74
N LEU A 133 21.02 1.37 0.58
CA LEU A 133 22.42 1.22 0.99
C LEU A 133 23.41 1.67 -0.10
N GLY A 134 22.94 2.28 -1.19
CA GLY A 134 23.76 2.58 -2.37
C GLY A 134 24.32 1.34 -3.07
N ALA A 135 23.76 0.15 -2.78
CA ALA A 135 24.13 -1.09 -3.43
C ALA A 135 23.38 -1.24 -4.76
N ASP A 136 24.08 -1.69 -5.79
CA ASP A 136 23.48 -2.02 -7.08
C ASP A 136 22.73 -3.36 -6.96
N PHE A 137 21.40 -3.33 -7.14
CA PHE A 137 20.53 -4.51 -7.12
C PHE A 137 20.17 -5.00 -8.54
N SER A 138 20.86 -4.51 -9.57
CA SER A 138 20.70 -5.05 -10.91
C SER A 138 21.20 -6.50 -10.97
N MET A 139 20.47 -7.34 -11.68
CA MET A 139 20.86 -8.72 -11.97
C MET A 139 20.73 -8.94 -13.47
N ASP A 140 21.81 -9.41 -14.10
CA ASP A 140 21.78 -9.87 -15.47
C ASP A 140 21.00 -11.19 -15.53
N ILE A 141 19.96 -11.23 -16.36
CA ILE A 141 19.19 -12.44 -16.65
C ILE A 141 19.62 -12.92 -18.04
N GLU A 142 20.27 -14.09 -18.10
CA GLU A 142 20.49 -14.77 -19.38
C GLU A 142 19.15 -15.30 -19.91
N ILE A 143 18.71 -14.74 -21.03
CA ILE A 143 17.62 -15.29 -21.83
C ILE A 143 18.28 -16.12 -22.93
N GLY A 144 18.09 -17.44 -22.86
CA GLY A 144 18.46 -18.40 -23.91
C GLY A 144 17.49 -18.43 -25.07
#